data_AF-A0A3D3TCB5-F1
#
_entry.id   AF-A0A3D3TCB5-F1
#
_cell.length_a   1.000
_cell.length_b   1.000
_cell.length_c   1.000
_cell.angle_alpha   90.00
_cell.angle_beta   90.00
_cell.angle_gamma   90.00
#
_symmetry.space_group_name_H-M   'P 1'
#
loop_
_entity.id
_entity.type
_entity.pdbx_description
1 polymer ?
#
loop_
_entity_poly.entity_id
_entity_poly.type
_entity_poly.pdbx_seq_one_letter_code
_entity_poly.pdbx_strand_id
1 'polypeptide(L)'
;MWATEQGITWGTSATTFGPNEPCSRAQAVTFLYRLAQRPAPGISQTPFTDVGQGSFYSDAVLWAAEQGITCGTSATTFSPDNVCSRAQAVTLLYRCAANH
;
A
#
# COMPACT_ATOMS: atom_id res chain seq x y z
N MET A 1 -20.30 -4.09 3.13
CA MET A 1 -19.43 -3.42 2.14
C MET A 1 -18.29 -4.38 1.82
N TRP A 2 -18.18 -4.85 0.58
CA TRP A 2 -17.37 -6.02 0.21
C TRP A 2 -15.90 -5.98 0.70
N ALA A 3 -15.23 -4.83 0.62
CA ALA A 3 -13.82 -4.71 1.04
C ALA A 3 -13.60 -4.90 2.55
N THR A 4 -14.60 -4.56 3.38
CA THR A 4 -14.57 -4.81 4.83
C THR A 4 -14.80 -6.29 5.14
N GLU A 5 -15.74 -6.92 4.42
CA GLU A 5 -16.07 -8.34 4.55
C GLU A 5 -14.90 -9.25 4.14
N GLN A 6 -14.07 -8.82 3.19
CA GLN A 6 -12.87 -9.54 2.76
C GLN A 6 -11.62 -9.23 3.60
N GLY A 7 -11.72 -8.41 4.65
CA GLY A 7 -10.57 -8.05 5.51
C GLY A 7 -9.50 -7.19 4.84
N ILE A 8 -9.81 -6.58 3.69
CA ILE A 8 -8.92 -5.74 2.90
C ILE A 8 -8.72 -4.37 3.60
N THR A 9 -9.74 -3.90 4.30
CA THR A 9 -9.72 -2.63 5.04
C THR A 9 -10.60 -2.68 6.27
N TRP A 10 -10.20 -1.99 7.33
CA TRP A 10 -11.01 -1.84 8.55
C TRP A 10 -11.65 -0.45 8.64
N GLY A 11 -11.19 0.51 7.82
CA GLY A 11 -11.55 1.92 7.94
C GLY A 11 -10.42 2.78 8.53
N THR A 12 -10.66 4.08 8.71
CA THR A 12 -9.81 5.01 9.46
C THR A 12 -9.80 4.73 10.97
N SER A 13 -10.73 3.88 11.41
CA SER A 13 -10.76 3.17 12.69
C SER A 13 -11.35 1.77 12.44
N ALA A 14 -11.49 0.92 13.46
CA ALA A 14 -12.08 -0.42 13.35
C ALA A 14 -13.53 -0.45 12.79
N THR A 15 -14.19 0.71 12.64
CA THR A 15 -15.62 0.80 12.26
C THR A 15 -15.92 1.86 11.20
N THR A 16 -14.94 2.62 10.71
CA THR A 16 -15.21 3.81 9.85
C THR A 16 -14.54 3.68 8.50
N PHE A 17 -15.24 3.18 7.48
CA PHE A 17 -14.77 3.35 6.11
C PHE A 17 -15.06 4.79 5.68
N GLY A 18 -14.02 5.56 5.34
CA GLY A 18 -14.13 6.91 4.79
C GLY A 18 -14.03 6.90 3.27
N PRO A 19 -15.07 6.49 2.52
CA PRO A 19 -15.00 6.37 1.06
C PRO A 19 -14.77 7.71 0.36
N ASN A 20 -15.07 8.81 1.05
CA ASN A 20 -14.96 10.17 0.54
C ASN A 20 -13.69 10.89 1.04
N GLU A 21 -12.90 10.25 1.90
CA GLU A 21 -11.65 10.83 2.39
C GLU A 21 -10.49 10.52 1.43
N PRO A 22 -9.53 11.45 1.27
CA PRO A 22 -8.35 11.20 0.48
C PRO A 22 -7.57 9.98 1.02
N CYS A 23 -7.40 8.96 0.20
CA CYS A 23 -6.60 7.78 0.54
C CYS A 23 -5.10 8.11 0.41
N SER A 24 -4.32 7.84 1.45
CA SER A 24 -2.86 8.01 1.40
C SER A 24 -2.19 6.90 0.57
N ARG A 25 -0.96 7.14 0.13
CA ARG A 25 -0.17 6.15 -0.61
C ARG A 25 0.09 4.89 0.23
N ALA A 26 0.36 5.05 1.52
CA ALA A 26 0.50 3.94 2.45
C ALA A 26 -0.79 3.09 2.56
N GLN A 27 -1.95 3.74 2.65
CA GLN A 27 -3.24 3.05 2.68
C GLN A 27 -3.50 2.28 1.38
N ALA A 28 -3.27 2.91 0.24
CA ALA A 28 -3.47 2.29 -1.07
C ALA A 28 -2.63 1.01 -1.24
N VAL A 29 -1.33 1.07 -0.92
CA VAL A 29 -0.44 -0.11 -0.99
C VAL A 29 -0.85 -1.17 0.03
N THR A 30 -1.26 -0.77 1.23
CA THR A 30 -1.73 -1.71 2.27
C THR A 30 -2.99 -2.47 1.83
N PHE A 31 -3.90 -1.84 1.09
CA PHE A 31 -5.08 -2.52 0.55
C PHE A 31 -4.69 -3.59 -0.48
N LEU A 32 -3.76 -3.28 -1.39
CA LEU A 32 -3.26 -4.24 -2.38
C LEU A 32 -2.55 -5.41 -1.71
N TYR A 33 -1.72 -5.13 -0.71
CA TYR A 33 -1.04 -6.16 0.07
C TYR A 33 -2.00 -7.12 0.77
N ARG A 34 -3.08 -6.58 1.36
CA ARG A 34 -4.13 -7.39 1.99
C ARG A 34 -4.96 -8.16 0.98
N LEU A 35 -5.25 -7.57 -0.18
CA LEU A 35 -5.90 -8.26 -1.30
C LEU A 35 -5.07 -9.46 -1.77
N ALA A 36 -3.73 -9.31 -1.82
CA ALA A 36 -2.79 -10.38 -2.13
C ALA A 36 -2.59 -11.41 -0.99
N GLN A 37 -3.40 -11.33 0.08
CA GLN A 37 -3.34 -12.20 1.26
C GLN A 37 -2.07 -12.07 2.11
N ARG A 38 -1.47 -10.87 2.15
CA ARG A 38 -0.32 -10.54 3.03
C ARG A 38 0.89 -11.48 2.82
N PRO A 39 1.41 -11.60 1.59
CA PRO A 39 2.56 -12.44 1.30
C PRO A 39 3.80 -11.92 2.07
N ALA A 40 4.57 -12.82 2.67
CA ALA A 40 5.78 -12.40 3.37
C ALA A 40 6.78 -11.78 2.37
N PRO A 41 7.26 -10.54 2.59
CA PRO A 41 8.29 -9.95 1.74
C PRO A 41 9.61 -10.72 1.88
N GLY A 42 10.29 -10.96 0.77
CA GLY A 42 11.61 -11.60 0.73
C GLY A 42 12.77 -10.65 1.04
N ILE A 43 12.49 -9.35 1.11
CA ILE A 43 13.45 -8.30 1.49
C ILE A 43 13.14 -7.75 2.88
N SER A 44 14.20 -7.42 3.64
CA SER A 44 14.07 -6.85 5.00
C SER A 44 14.20 -5.32 5.04
N GLN A 45 14.61 -4.69 3.94
CA GLN A 45 14.78 -3.23 3.84
C GLN A 45 14.27 -2.73 2.50
N THR A 46 13.58 -1.58 2.54
CA THR A 46 13.17 -0.84 1.33
C THR A 46 14.27 0.16 0.97
N PRO A 47 14.38 0.61 -0.29
CA PRO A 47 15.23 1.74 -0.65
C PRO A 47 14.72 3.09 -0.09
N PHE A 48 13.50 3.13 0.46
CA PHE A 48 12.85 4.34 0.93
C PHE A 48 13.22 4.67 2.38
N THR A 49 13.76 5.86 2.60
CA THR A 49 14.23 6.31 3.92
C THR A 49 13.11 6.79 4.83
N ASP A 50 11.94 7.10 4.27
CA ASP A 50 10.74 7.58 4.96
C ASP A 50 9.75 6.45 5.31
N VAL A 51 10.19 5.19 5.23
CA VAL A 51 9.43 4.02 5.65
C VAL A 51 10.04 3.46 6.92
N GLY A 52 9.49 3.90 8.06
CA GLY A 52 9.92 3.41 9.38
C GLY A 52 9.52 1.95 9.60
N GLN A 53 10.45 1.15 10.13
CA GLN A 53 10.17 -0.22 10.56
C GLN A 53 9.04 -0.22 11.62
N GLY A 54 8.16 -1.22 11.55
CA GLY A 54 7.02 -1.35 12.47
C GLY A 54 5.81 -0.46 12.16
N SER A 55 5.88 0.38 11.11
CA SER A 55 4.70 1.08 10.59
C SER A 55 3.68 0.07 10.06
N PHE A 56 2.37 0.36 10.16
CA PHE A 56 1.32 -0.57 9.70
C PHE A 56 1.42 -0.97 8.22
N TYR A 57 2.13 -0.16 7.43
CA TYR A 57 2.35 -0.32 6.00
C TYR A 57 3.77 -0.81 5.65
N SER A 58 4.67 -1.04 6.62
CA SER A 58 6.07 -1.38 6.33
C SER A 58 6.19 -2.63 5.47
N ASP A 59 5.49 -3.70 5.85
CA ASP A 59 5.54 -4.98 5.14
C ASP A 59 4.89 -4.87 3.76
N ALA A 60 3.81 -4.08 3.68
CA ALA A 60 3.14 -3.82 2.42
C ALA A 60 4.05 -3.07 1.43
N VAL A 61 4.85 -2.11 1.92
CA VAL A 61 5.80 -1.37 1.09
C VAL A 61 7.02 -2.22 0.73
N LEU A 62 7.53 -3.06 1.64
CA LEU A 62 8.58 -4.03 1.35
C LEU A 62 8.17 -4.97 0.23
N TRP A 63 7.01 -5.61 0.37
CA TRP A 63 6.45 -6.49 -0.64
C TRP A 63 6.21 -5.75 -1.97
N ALA A 64 5.59 -4.57 -1.92
CA ALA A 64 5.31 -3.81 -3.14
C ALA A 64 6.58 -3.33 -3.85
N ALA A 65 7.67 -3.04 -3.12
CA ALA A 65 8.96 -2.68 -3.70
C ALA A 65 9.63 -3.89 -4.34
N GLU A 66 9.63 -5.04 -3.66
CA GLU A 66 10.18 -6.31 -4.15
C GLU A 66 9.49 -6.76 -5.44
N GLN A 67 8.16 -6.70 -5.47
CA GLN A 67 7.36 -7.07 -6.64
C GLN A 67 7.35 -5.98 -7.73
N GLY A 68 8.03 -4.84 -7.54
CA GLY A 68 8.02 -3.74 -8.51
C GLY A 68 6.66 -3.04 -8.67
N ILE A 69 5.75 -3.22 -7.72
CA ILE A 69 4.44 -2.57 -7.68
C ILE A 69 4.61 -1.06 -7.41
N THR A 70 5.55 -0.68 -6.55
CA THR A 70 5.89 0.73 -6.28
C THR A 70 7.36 1.04 -6.56
N CYS A 71 7.63 2.24 -7.06
CA CYS A 71 8.98 2.79 -7.20
C CYS A 71 9.20 4.01 -6.29
N GLY A 72 8.27 4.28 -5.36
CA GLY A 72 8.27 5.51 -4.57
C GLY A 72 7.83 6.74 -5.35
N THR A 73 7.95 7.91 -4.73
CA THR A 73 7.87 9.23 -5.38
C THR A 73 9.24 9.71 -5.83
N SER A 74 10.31 9.13 -5.28
CA SER A 74 11.70 9.24 -5.72
C SER A 74 12.39 7.89 -5.51
N ALA A 75 13.66 7.79 -5.93
CA ALA A 75 14.46 6.58 -5.70
C ALA A 75 14.61 6.22 -4.20
N THR A 76 14.50 7.19 -3.30
CA THR A 76 14.72 7.01 -1.86
C THR A 76 13.54 7.45 -0.99
N THR A 77 12.40 7.80 -1.60
CA THR A 77 11.24 8.33 -0.88
C THR A 77 9.96 7.68 -1.36
N PHE A 78 9.15 7.19 -0.43
CA PHE A 78 7.85 6.59 -0.73
C PHE A 78 6.69 7.59 -0.63
N SER A 79 6.81 8.58 0.27
CA SER A 79 5.81 9.56 0.68
C SER A 79 4.52 8.90 1.21
N PRO A 80 4.58 8.18 2.34
CA PRO A 80 3.46 7.37 2.85
C PRO A 80 2.18 8.17 3.13
N ASP A 81 2.34 9.39 3.65
CA ASP A 81 1.23 10.25 4.09
C ASP A 81 0.66 11.13 2.97
N ASN A 82 1.32 11.17 1.81
CA ASN A 82 0.81 11.94 0.67
C ASN A 82 -0.49 11.31 0.16
N VAL A 83 -1.43 12.17 -0.22
CA VAL A 83 -2.65 11.77 -0.92
C VAL A 83 -2.27 11.04 -2.20
N CYS A 84 -2.80 9.82 -2.37
CA CYS A 84 -2.62 9.03 -3.56
C CYS A 84 -3.49 9.61 -4.67
N SER A 85 -2.86 10.14 -5.72
CA SER A 85 -3.63 10.63 -6.87
C SER A 85 -4.30 9.48 -7.61
N ARG A 86 -5.38 9.76 -8.36
CA ARG A 86 -6.06 8.74 -9.18
C ARG A 86 -5.09 8.02 -10.13
N ALA A 87 -4.16 8.75 -10.74
CA ALA A 87 -3.15 8.17 -11.62
C ALA A 87 -2.19 7.24 -10.88
N GLN A 88 -1.77 7.60 -9.66
CA GLN A 88 -0.93 6.75 -8.82
C GLN A 88 -1.68 5.48 -8.39
N ALA A 89 -2.94 5.59 -7.98
CA ALA A 89 -3.76 4.45 -7.60
C ALA A 89 -3.93 3.46 -8.77
N VAL A 90 -4.23 3.94 -9.97
CA VAL A 90 -4.35 3.10 -11.18
C VAL A 90 -3.01 2.44 -11.53
N THR A 91 -1.90 3.17 -11.39
CA THR A 91 -0.56 2.60 -11.63
C THR A 91 -0.24 1.45 -10.67
N LEU A 92 -0.53 1.63 -9.37
CA LEU A 92 -0.33 0.59 -8.36
C LEU A 92 -1.21 -0.64 -8.65
N LEU A 93 -2.48 -0.43 -9.00
CA LEU A 93 -3.41 -1.50 -9.38
C LEU A 93 -2.94 -2.26 -10.62
N TYR A 94 -2.55 -1.55 -11.67
CA TYR A 94 -2.07 -2.14 -12.91
C TYR A 94 -0.84 -3.02 -12.68
N ARG A 95 0.15 -2.51 -11.94
CA ARG A 95 1.37 -3.26 -11.64
C ARG A 95 1.10 -4.45 -10.72
N CYS A 96 0.22 -4.29 -9.73
CA CYS A 96 -0.21 -5.40 -8.89
C CYS A 96 -0.84 -6.51 -9.75
N ALA A 97 -1.78 -6.17 -10.64
CA ALA A 97 -2.45 -7.13 -11.50
C ALA A 97 -1.52 -7.80 -12.53
N ALA A 98 -0.50 -7.09 -13.01
CA ALA A 98 0.45 -7.61 -13.99
C ALA A 98 1.50 -8.58 -13.40
N ASN A 99 1.65 -8.60 -12.07
CA ASN A 99 2.60 -9.46 -11.35
C ASN A 99 1.93 -10.72 -10.77
N HIS A 100 0.77 -11.12 -11.31
CA HIS A 100 0.03 -12.33 -10.95
C HIS A 100 -0.08 -13.30 -12.12
#